data_AF-A0A7S1DXF4-F1
#
_entry.id   AF-A0A7S1DXF4-F1
#
_cell.length_a   1.000
_cell.length_b   1.000
_cell.length_c   1.000
_cell.angle_alpha   90.00
_cell.angle_beta   90.00
_cell.angle_gamma   90.00
#
_symmetry.space_group_name_H-M   'P 1'
#
loop_
_entity.id
_entity.type
_entity.pdbx_description
1 polymer ?
#
loop_
_entity_poly.entity_id
_entity_poly.type
_entity_poly.pdbx_seq_one_letter_code
_entity_poly.pdbx_strand_id
1 'polypeptide(L)'
;AEARRLGLGEWNETDGCYEVGEEDENRLLDSLEATLSGGNCLVEYHSSALFPERWFRCVAVVTCDNEVLHKRLTERGYPPHKVESQVECEIMQAPLEEATTSYPS
;
A
#
# COMPACT_ATOMS: atom_id res chain seq x y z
N ALA A 1 14.62 -13.00 -7.10
CA ALA A 1 13.59 -12.48 -8.00
C ALA A 1 13.95 -11.04 -8.32
N GLU A 2 14.13 -10.70 -9.59
CA GLU A 2 14.45 -9.34 -10.01
C GLU A 2 13.15 -8.52 -10.00
N ALA A 3 13.12 -7.40 -9.28
CA ALA A 3 11.95 -6.53 -9.22
C ALA A 3 11.73 -5.91 -10.61
N ARG A 4 10.69 -6.37 -11.33
CA ARG A 4 10.34 -5.84 -12.64
C ARG A 4 9.74 -4.44 -12.45
N ARG A 5 10.45 -3.40 -12.89
CA ARG A 5 9.93 -2.02 -12.85
C ARG A 5 8.92 -1.83 -14.00
N LEU A 6 7.65 -1.67 -13.66
CA LEU A 6 6.55 -1.52 -14.64
C LEU A 6 6.42 -0.10 -15.20
N GLY A 7 7.19 0.86 -14.66
CA GLY A 7 7.12 2.26 -15.07
C GLY A 7 5.75 2.87 -14.82
N LEU A 8 5.22 2.65 -13.61
CA LEU A 8 3.92 3.12 -13.17
C LEU A 8 4.10 4.34 -12.27
N GLY A 9 3.22 5.32 -12.46
CA GLY A 9 3.14 6.53 -11.67
C GLY A 9 4.15 7.62 -12.02
N GLU A 10 3.87 8.82 -11.54
CA GLU A 10 4.69 10.02 -11.70
C GLU A 10 5.30 10.42 -10.37
N TRP A 11 6.52 10.97 -10.38
CA TRP A 11 7.19 11.38 -9.16
C TRP A 11 6.63 12.72 -8.65
N ASN A 12 6.07 12.72 -7.44
CA ASN A 12 5.72 13.92 -6.70
C ASN A 12 6.91 14.33 -5.81
N GLU A 13 7.48 15.50 -6.10
CA GLU A 13 8.62 16.07 -5.35
C GLU A 13 8.25 16.55 -3.94
N THR A 14 7.02 17.04 -3.75
CA THR A 14 6.50 17.52 -2.46
C THR A 14 6.48 16.39 -1.46
N ASP A 15 5.95 15.23 -1.86
CA ASP A 15 5.78 14.07 -0.99
C ASP A 15 6.92 13.06 -1.13
N GLY A 16 7.83 13.23 -2.08
CA GLY A 16 8.93 12.31 -2.30
C GLY A 16 8.45 10.88 -2.56
N CYS A 17 7.40 10.71 -3.37
CA CYS A 17 6.91 9.40 -3.78
C CYS A 17 6.31 9.43 -5.18
N TYR A 18 6.10 8.23 -5.74
CA TYR A 18 5.34 8.07 -6.96
C TYR A 18 3.84 8.09 -6.66
N GLU A 19 3.12 8.91 -7.40
CA GLU A 19 1.66 8.90 -7.45
C GLU A 19 1.22 8.04 -8.62
N VAL A 20 0.31 7.11 -8.36
CA VAL A 20 -0.20 6.17 -9.37
C VAL A 20 -1.62 6.62 -9.73
N GLY A 21 -1.85 6.90 -11.01
CA GLY A 21 -3.18 7.21 -11.52
C GLY A 21 -3.97 5.95 -11.87
N GLU A 22 -5.29 6.09 -12.06
CA GLU A 22 -6.21 4.97 -12.35
C GLU A 22 -5.76 4.09 -13.53
N GLU A 23 -5.22 4.68 -14.61
CA GLU A 23 -4.73 3.91 -15.76
C GLU A 23 -3.54 3.01 -15.38
N ASP A 24 -2.64 3.50 -14.53
CA ASP A 24 -1.49 2.74 -14.05
C ASP A 24 -1.87 1.68 -13.01
N GLU A 25 -2.90 1.93 -12.20
CA GLU A 25 -3.49 0.92 -11.33
C GLU A 25 -4.07 -0.25 -12.14
N ASN A 26 -4.82 0.04 -13.22
CA ASN A 26 -5.33 -1.00 -14.11
C ASN A 26 -4.20 -1.82 -14.74
N ARG A 27 -3.15 -1.15 -15.23
CA ARG A 27 -1.96 -1.82 -15.78
C ARG A 27 -1.24 -2.68 -14.74
N LEU A 28 -1.18 -2.22 -13.48
CA LEU A 28 -0.65 -3.00 -12.37
C LEU A 28 -1.46 -4.28 -12.17
N LEU A 29 -2.78 -4.17 -12.09
CA LEU A 29 -3.67 -5.31 -11.88
C LEU A 29 -3.55 -6.34 -13.00
N ASP A 30 -3.57 -5.90 -14.26
CA ASP A 30 -3.40 -6.75 -15.43
C ASP A 30 -2.07 -7.52 -15.39
N SER A 31 -1.00 -6.86 -14.94
CA SER A 31 0.32 -7.48 -14.82
C SER A 31 0.40 -8.54 -13.72
N LEU A 32 -0.39 -8.39 -12.66
CA LEU A 32 -0.39 -9.24 -11.48
C LEU A 32 -1.35 -10.43 -11.60
N GLU A 33 -2.44 -10.31 -12.38
CA GLU A 33 -3.51 -11.31 -12.51
C GLU A 33 -2.96 -12.72 -12.76
N ALA A 34 -2.05 -12.89 -13.73
CA ALA A 34 -1.49 -14.20 -14.06
C ALA A 34 -0.69 -14.83 -12.90
N THR A 35 -0.06 -14.00 -12.06
CA THR A 35 0.76 -14.46 -10.93
C THR A 35 -0.12 -14.77 -9.72
N LEU A 36 -1.02 -13.85 -9.36
CA LEU A 36 -1.82 -13.95 -8.14
C LEU A 36 -2.95 -14.97 -8.28
N SER A 37 -3.48 -15.18 -9.48
CA SER A 37 -4.46 -16.25 -9.73
C SER A 37 -3.90 -17.67 -9.57
N GLY A 38 -2.57 -17.83 -9.52
CA GLY A 38 -1.90 -19.08 -9.15
C GLY A 38 -1.89 -19.39 -7.65
N GLY A 39 -2.27 -18.42 -6.80
CA GLY A 39 -2.22 -18.54 -5.34
C GLY A 39 -0.80 -18.57 -4.77
N ASN A 40 -0.67 -18.91 -3.47
CA ASN A 40 0.60 -18.99 -2.73
C ASN A 40 1.49 -17.73 -2.83
N CYS A 41 0.88 -16.57 -3.03
CA CYS A 41 1.56 -15.30 -3.11
C CYS A 41 1.36 -14.51 -1.81
N LEU A 42 2.42 -13.84 -1.35
CA LEU A 42 2.34 -12.80 -0.35
C LEU A 42 2.42 -11.46 -1.06
N VAL A 43 1.37 -10.65 -0.94
CA VAL A 43 1.32 -9.29 -1.47
C VAL A 43 1.47 -8.31 -0.31
N GLU A 44 2.41 -7.39 -0.43
CA GLU A 44 2.64 -6.32 0.53
C GLU A 44 2.37 -4.99 -0.16
N TYR A 45 1.33 -4.29 0.28
CA TYR A 45 0.98 -2.96 -0.18
C TYR A 45 0.26 -2.21 0.95
N HIS A 46 0.27 -0.87 0.88
CA HIS A 46 -0.27 -0.01 1.94
C HIS A 46 -1.78 0.26 1.78
N SER A 47 -2.35 -0.08 0.63
CA SER A 47 -3.79 -0.05 0.35
C SER A 47 -4.24 -1.42 -0.15
N SER A 48 -5.48 -1.74 0.11
CA SER A 48 -6.17 -2.98 -0.17
C SER A 48 -7.34 -2.78 -1.15
N ALA A 49 -7.88 -1.56 -1.26
CA ALA A 49 -9.05 -1.22 -2.08
C ALA A 49 -8.84 -1.43 -3.58
N LEU A 50 -7.60 -1.31 -4.06
CA LEU A 50 -7.21 -1.48 -5.46
C LEU A 50 -7.41 -2.93 -5.94
N PHE A 51 -7.25 -3.90 -5.03
CA PHE A 51 -7.16 -5.30 -5.42
C PHE A 51 -8.53 -5.99 -5.39
N PRO A 52 -8.81 -6.90 -6.35
CA PRO A 52 -10.05 -7.65 -6.33
C PRO A 52 -10.08 -8.69 -5.21
N GLU A 53 -11.22 -8.77 -4.52
CA GLU A 53 -11.46 -9.69 -3.39
C GLU A 53 -11.02 -11.14 -3.65
N ARG A 54 -11.25 -11.64 -4.88
CA ARG A 54 -10.97 -13.02 -5.28
C ARG A 54 -9.49 -13.43 -5.16
N TRP A 55 -8.57 -12.47 -5.10
CA TRP A 55 -7.13 -12.75 -5.05
C TRP A 55 -6.66 -13.20 -3.67
N PHE A 56 -7.36 -12.79 -2.60
CA PHE A 56 -6.88 -13.00 -1.25
C PHE A 56 -7.76 -13.97 -0.48
N ARG A 57 -7.13 -15.01 0.06
CA ARG A 57 -7.77 -15.90 1.04
C ARG A 57 -7.72 -15.34 2.47
N CYS A 58 -6.76 -14.46 2.74
CA CYS A 58 -6.56 -13.82 4.02
C CYS A 58 -5.93 -12.45 3.78
N VAL A 59 -6.41 -11.45 4.52
CA VAL A 59 -5.86 -10.10 4.55
C VAL A 59 -5.39 -9.84 5.98
N ALA A 60 -4.18 -9.32 6.13
CA ALA A 60 -3.61 -8.96 7.42
C ALA A 60 -3.19 -7.50 7.39
N VAL A 61 -3.66 -6.73 8.36
CA VAL A 61 -3.29 -5.32 8.54
C VAL A 61 -2.31 -5.24 9.70
N VAL A 62 -1.12 -4.71 9.45
CA VAL A 62 -0.09 -4.53 10.46
C VAL A 62 -0.23 -3.14 11.06
N THR A 63 -0.45 -3.09 12.38
CA THR A 63 -0.52 -1.83 13.13
C THR A 63 0.79 -1.58 13.89
N CYS A 64 1.01 -0.33 14.27
CA CYS A 64 2.20 0.07 15.01
C CYS A 64 1.88 1.13 16.07
N ASP A 65 2.64 1.14 17.15
CA ASP A 65 2.59 2.24 18.11
C ASP A 65 3.04 3.55 17.42
N ASN A 66 2.33 4.65 17.68
CA ASN A 66 2.54 5.92 16.98
C ASN A 66 3.93 6.51 17.23
N GLU A 67 4.50 6.38 18.44
CA GLU A 67 5.85 6.88 18.73
C GLU A 67 6.90 6.06 17.96
N VAL A 68 6.70 4.75 17.89
CA VAL A 68 7.56 3.84 17.13
C VAL A 68 7.46 4.11 15.63
N LEU A 69 6.25 4.30 15.10
CA LEU A 69 6.02 4.61 13.69
C LEU A 69 6.66 5.95 13.31
N HIS A 70 6.40 7.01 14.08
CA HIS A 70 6.98 8.33 13.87
C HIS A 70 8.51 8.24 13.78
N LYS A 71 9.15 7.60 14.77
CA LYS A 71 10.62 7.42 14.78
C LYS A 71 11.12 6.71 13.53
N ARG A 72 10.48 5.61 13.12
CA ARG A 72 10.87 4.84 11.92
C ARG A 72 10.77 5.68 10.65
N LEU A 73 9.73 6.49 10.51
CA LEU A 73 9.53 7.34 9.33
C LEU A 73 10.54 8.49 9.30
N THR A 74 10.84 9.11 10.45
CA THR A 74 11.91 10.11 10.56
C THR A 74 13.27 9.52 10.20
N GLU A 75 13.61 8.32 10.70
CA GLU A 75 14.87 7.63 10.40
C GLU A 75 15.00 7.23 8.93
N ARG A 76 13.87 7.01 8.23
CA ARG A 76 13.82 6.79 6.77
C ARG A 76 14.03 8.07 5.96
N GLY A 77 14.11 9.24 6.60
CA GLY A 77 14.32 10.53 5.94
C GLY A 77 13.07 11.09 5.26
N TYR A 78 11.88 10.69 5.71
CA TYR A 78 10.63 11.25 5.19
C TYR A 78 10.50 12.72 5.60
N PRO A 79 9.97 13.58 4.72
CA PRO A 79 9.75 14.98 5.08
C PRO A 79 8.72 15.10 6.21
N PRO A 80 8.81 16.09 7.11
CA PRO A 80 7.99 16.18 8.31
C PRO A 80 6.48 16.07 8.06
N HIS A 81 5.96 16.75 7.03
CA HIS A 81 4.53 16.72 6.69
C HIS A 81 4.06 15.31 6.31
N LYS A 82 4.92 14.52 5.67
CA LYS A 82 4.61 13.13 5.30
C LYS A 82 4.66 12.20 6.52
N VAL A 83 5.58 12.46 7.45
CA VAL A 83 5.60 11.73 8.73
C VAL A 83 4.31 11.99 9.48
N GLU A 84 3.91 13.25 9.61
CA GLU A 84 2.66 13.66 10.28
C GLU A 84 1.45 13.01 9.61
N SER A 85 1.34 13.08 8.29
CA SER A 85 0.24 12.47 7.53
C SER A 85 0.16 10.94 7.70
N GLN A 86 1.29 10.23 7.70
CA GLN A 86 1.28 8.78 7.90
C GLN A 86 0.95 8.37 9.34
N VAL A 87 1.39 9.15 10.33
CA VAL A 87 1.02 8.93 11.72
C VAL A 87 -0.47 9.21 11.94
N GLU A 88 -1.02 10.26 11.33
CA GLU A 88 -2.46 10.53 11.35
C GLU A 88 -3.26 9.38 10.71
N CYS A 89 -2.78 8.84 9.58
CA CYS A 89 -3.37 7.68 8.92
C CYS A 89 -3.43 6.44 9.84
N GLU A 90 -2.36 6.16 10.60
CA GLU A 90 -2.33 5.07 11.59
C GLU A 90 -3.28 5.32 12.76
N ILE A 91 -3.32 6.56 13.29
CA ILE A 91 -4.24 6.96 14.36
C ILE A 91 -5.70 6.74 13.97
N MET A 92 -6.05 7.10 12.73
CA MET A 92 -7.40 6.93 12.18
C MET A 92 -7.69 5.48 11.79
N GLN A 93 -6.70 4.58 11.88
CA GLN A 93 -6.79 3.18 11.46
C GLN A 93 -7.30 3.02 10.01
N ALA A 94 -6.96 3.96 9.12
CA ALA A 94 -7.51 3.99 7.77
C ALA A 94 -7.26 2.68 6.97
N PRO A 95 -6.06 2.06 6.99
CA PRO A 95 -5.85 0.79 6.30
C PRO A 95 -6.69 -0.37 6.88
N LEU A 96 -7.00 -0.34 8.17
CA LEU A 96 -7.83 -1.36 8.82
C LEU A 96 -9.30 -1.23 8.42
N GLU A 97 -9.82 0.01 8.42
CA GLU A 97 -11.17 0.29 7.97
C GLU A 97 -11.36 -0.06 6.49
N GLU A 98 -10.39 0.31 5.66
CA GLU A 98 -10.40 -0.01 4.23
C GLU A 98 -10.43 -1.52 4.00
N ALA A 99 -9.52 -2.28 4.63
CA ALA A 99 -9.48 -3.74 4.49
C ALA A 99 -10.77 -4.41 4.98
N THR A 100 -11.35 -3.94 6.09
CA THR A 100 -12.59 -4.49 6.64
C THR A 100 -13.80 -4.19 5.74
N THR A 101 -13.76 -3.06 5.03
CA THR A 101 -14.83 -2.67 4.08
C THR A 101 -14.70 -3.40 2.75
N SER A 102 -13.46 -3.59 2.28
CA SER A 102 -13.17 -4.20 0.98
C SER A 102 -13.20 -5.73 1.00
N TYR A 103 -13.01 -6.37 2.16
CA TYR A 103 -12.93 -7.84 2.22
C TYR A 103 -13.91 -8.40 3.27
N PRO A 104 -14.72 -9.41 2.91
CA PRO A 104 -15.62 -10.04 3.85
C PRO A 104 -14.85 -10.79 4.95
N SER A 105 -15.44 -10.80 6.14
CA SER A 105 -14.94 -11.52 7.33
C SER A 105 -15.11 -13.03 7.23
#